data_AF-A0A5C8G0T9-F1
#
_entry.id   AF-A0A5C8G0T9-F1
#
_cell.length_a   1.000
_cell.length_b   1.000
_cell.length_c   1.000
_cell.angle_alpha   90.00
_cell.angle_beta   90.00
_cell.angle_gamma   90.00
#
_symmetry.space_group_name_H-M   'P 1'
#
loop_
_entity.id
_entity.type
_entity.pdbx_description
1 polymer ?
#
loop_
_entity_poly.entity_id
_entity_poly.type
_entity_poly.pdbx_seq_one_letter_code
_entity_poly.pdbx_strand_id
1 'polypeptide(L)' 'MKASEASLYEFITKSNIKFVIPVYQRNYDWTEKHCKILLNDIKEVSKKNRKDFVDIIV' A
#
# COMPACT_ATOMS: atom_id res chain seq x y z
N MET A 1 -6.49 -13.58 -12.22
CA MET A 1 -5.37 -13.20 -11.33
C MET A 1 -5.36 -14.18 -10.17
N LYS A 2 -4.24 -14.87 -9.91
CA LYS A 2 -4.09 -15.68 -8.70
C LYS A 2 -3.59 -14.75 -7.60
N ALA A 3 -4.37 -14.56 -6.55
CA ALA A 3 -3.92 -13.85 -5.36
C ALA A 3 -2.90 -14.76 -4.64
N SER A 4 -1.62 -14.44 -4.73
CA SER A 4 -0.63 -14.99 -3.81
C SER A 4 -0.62 -14.09 -2.58
N GLU A 5 -0.85 -14.64 -1.40
CA GLU A 5 -0.60 -13.97 -0.14
C GLU A 5 0.90 -13.67 -0.05
N ALA A 6 1.30 -12.46 -0.46
CA ALA A 6 2.65 -11.97 -0.34
C ALA A 6 2.60 -10.73 0.55
N SER A 7 3.43 -10.69 1.57
CA SER A 7 3.45 -9.54 2.47
C SER A 7 3.88 -8.28 1.70
N LEU A 8 3.32 -7.12 2.06
CA LEU A 8 3.74 -5.83 1.48
C LEU A 8 5.27 -5.66 1.52
N TYR A 9 5.91 -6.10 2.61
CA TYR A 9 7.36 -6.07 2.78
C TYR A 9 8.05 -6.84 1.65
N GLU A 10 7.70 -8.11 1.45
CA GLU A 10 8.27 -8.93 0.38
C GLU A 10 8.02 -8.32 -1.00
N PHE A 11 6.84 -7.71 -1.23
CA PHE A 11 6.50 -7.08 -2.49
C PHE A 11 7.39 -5.87 -2.80
N ILE A 12 7.62 -4.99 -1.82
CA ILE A 12 8.45 -3.79 -2.00
C ILE A 12 9.94 -4.13 -2.03
N THR A 13 10.40 -5.10 -1.24
CA THR A 13 11.82 -5.44 -1.13
C THR A 13 12.30 -6.45 -2.17
N LYS A 14 11.41 -6.99 -3.01
CA LYS A 14 11.80 -8.01 -4.00
C LYS A 14 12.82 -7.42 -4.97
N SER A 15 14.04 -7.95 -4.93
CA SER A 15 15.06 -7.67 -5.93
C SER A 15 14.51 -8.01 -7.31
N ASN A 16 14.73 -7.14 -8.29
CA ASN A 16 14.30 -7.30 -9.69
C ASN A 16 12.80 -6.99 -9.98
N ILE A 17 12.09 -6.28 -9.09
CA ILE A 17 10.82 -5.61 -9.45
C ILE A 17 11.11 -4.16 -9.86
N LYS A 18 10.51 -3.74 -10.98
CA LYS A 18 10.44 -2.34 -11.38
C LYS A 18 9.00 -1.85 -11.30
N PHE A 19 8.76 -0.88 -10.43
CA PHE A 19 7.48 -0.16 -10.38
C PHE A 19 7.46 0.88 -11.51
N VAL A 20 6.57 0.70 -12.48
CA VAL A 20 6.40 1.63 -13.61
C VAL A 20 5.04 2.28 -13.49
N ILE A 21 5.01 3.60 -13.45
CA ILE A 21 3.78 4.40 -13.49
C ILE A 21 3.44 4.66 -14.97
N PRO A 22 2.30 4.15 -15.49
CA PRO A 22 1.89 4.41 -16.87
C PRO A 22 1.57 5.89 -17.10
N VAL A 23 1.82 6.38 -18.32
CA VAL A 23 1.61 7.80 -18.70
C VAL A 23 0.14 8.23 -18.60
N TYR A 24 -0.79 7.30 -18.77
CA TYR A 24 -2.23 7.52 -18.74
C TYR A 24 -2.86 7.34 -17.34
N GLN A 25 -2.05 7.33 -16.28
CA GLN A 25 -2.57 7.39 -14.91
C GLN A 25 -3.08 8.80 -14.58
N ARG A 26 -4.14 8.87 -13.76
CA ARG A 26 -4.60 10.16 -13.21
C ARG A 26 -3.52 10.74 -12.30
N ASN A 27 -3.47 12.06 -12.20
CA ASN A 27 -2.68 12.73 -11.16
C ASN A 27 -3.07 12.21 -9.77
N TYR A 28 -2.06 11.79 -9.01
CA TYR A 28 -2.24 11.42 -7.61
C TYR A 28 -2.21 12.68 -6.75
N ASP A 29 -3.34 13.39 -6.69
CA ASP A 29 -3.47 14.66 -5.97
C ASP A 29 -3.80 14.43 -4.49
N TRP A 30 -2.95 13.68 -3.79
CA TRP A 30 -3.12 13.49 -2.36
C TRP A 30 -2.82 14.77 -1.61
N THR A 31 -3.79 15.17 -0.76
CA THR A 31 -3.62 16.31 0.14
C THR A 31 -3.02 15.82 1.46
N GLU A 32 -2.51 16.76 2.26
CA GLU A 32 -2.02 16.45 3.61
C GLU A 32 -3.10 15.76 4.47
N LYS A 33 -4.39 16.11 4.26
CA LYS A 33 -5.52 15.46 4.93
C LYS A 33 -5.60 13.97 4.58
N HIS A 34 -5.43 13.61 3.31
CA HIS A 34 -5.45 12.22 2.86
C HIS A 34 -4.28 11.43 3.45
N CYS A 35 -3.07 12.02 3.48
CA CYS A 35 -1.90 11.39 4.09
C CYS A 35 -2.10 11.15 5.61
N LYS A 36 -2.72 12.10 6.32
CA LYS A 36 -3.04 11.94 7.75
C LYS A 36 -4.01 10.79 8.01
N ILE A 37 -5.03 10.63 7.16
CA ILE A 37 -5.97 9.51 7.24
C ILE A 37 -5.23 8.19 7.07
N LEU A 38 -4.45 8.05 5.99
CA LEU A 38 -3.68 6.83 5.74
C LEU A 38 -2.78 6.47 6.94
N LEU A 39 -2.02 7.43 7.47
CA LEU A 39 -1.12 7.19 8.59
C LEU A 39 -1.87 6.80 9.87
N ASN A 40 -3.04 7.39 10.12
CA ASN A 40 -3.87 7.03 11.26
C ASN A 40 -4.44 5.62 11.10
N ASP A 41 -4.88 5.24 9.90
CA ASP A 41 -5.39 3.90 9.64
C ASP A 41 -4.30 2.85 9.86
N ILE A 42 -3.07 3.09 9.37
CA ILE A 42 -1.91 2.22 9.63
C ILE A 42 -1.66 2.06 11.14
N LYS A 43 -1.72 3.16 11.91
CA LYS A 43 -1.57 3.10 13.39
C LYS A 43 -2.68 2.30 14.06
N GLU A 44 -3.92 2.48 13.64
CA GLU A 44 -5.07 1.76 14.21
C GLU A 44 -5.00 0.25 13.91
N VAL A 45 -4.56 -0.11 12.71
CA VAL A 45 -4.32 -1.49 12.28
C VAL A 45 -3.24 -2.15 13.15
N SER A 46 -2.13 -1.43 13.38
CA SER A 46 -1.06 -1.87 14.28
C SER A 46 -1.56 -2.12 15.71
N LYS A 47 -2.40 -1.22 16.26
CA LYS A 47 -2.99 -1.40 17.60
C LYS A 47 -3.95 -2.58 17.69
N LYS A 48 -4.74 -2.81 16.63
CA LYS A 48 -5.75 -3.87 16.58
C LYS A 48 -5.18 -5.23 16.19
N ASN A 49 -3.87 -5.33 15.95
CA ASN A 49 -3.15 -6.52 15.51
C ASN A 49 -3.82 -7.19 14.28
N ARG A 50 -4.45 -6.38 13.42
CA ARG A 50 -5.10 -6.80 12.18
C ARG A 50 -4.07 -6.73 11.07
N LYS A 51 -3.83 -7.82 10.34
CA LYS A 51 -2.85 -7.83 9.24
C LYS A 51 -3.49 -7.41 7.91
N ASP A 52 -4.80 -7.62 7.79
CA ASP A 52 -5.59 -7.55 6.55
C ASP A 52 -5.65 -6.16 5.86
N PHE A 53 -5.28 -5.07 6.54
CA PHE A 53 -5.48 -3.71 5.99
C PHE A 53 -4.34 -3.25 5.07
N VAL A 54 -3.12 -3.71 5.34
CA VAL A 54 -1.94 -3.29 4.58
C VAL A 54 -1.88 -4.02 3.22
N ASP A 55 -2.51 -5.18 3.13
CA ASP A 55 -2.58 -6.01 1.92
C ASP A 55 -3.60 -5.50 0.88
N ILE A 56 -4.43 -4.50 1.22
CA ILE A 56 -5.41 -3.88 0.31
C ILE A 56 -4.76 -2.86 -0.64
N ILE A 57 -3.55 -2.38 -0.31
CA ILE A 57 -2.85 -1.32 -1.07
C ILE A 57 -2.02 -1.90 -2.24
N VAL A 58 -1.91 -3.23 -2.37
CA VAL A 58 -1.12 -3.93 -3.40
C VAL A 58 -1.98 -4.63 -4.44
#